data_AF-A0A2M7KVR6-F1
#
_entry.id   AF-A0A2M7KVR6-F1
#
_cell.length_a   1.000
_cell.length_b   1.000
_cell.length_c   1.000
_cell.angle_alpha   90.00
_cell.angle_beta   90.00
_cell.angle_gamma   90.00
#
_symmetry.space_group_name_H-M   'P 1'
#
loop_
_entity.id
_entity.type
_entity.pdbx_description
1 polymer ?
#
loop_
_entity_poly.entity_id
_entity_poly.type
_entity_poly.pdbx_seq_one_letter_code
_entity_poly.pdbx_strand_id
1 'polypeptide(L)'
;MLLNASSFLAVTFGDLGEAMIDVRTLGATGDGQTDDTAAFLKAVEQGKADGKHVFVPRGTYVLSKPIALENVALAGPEAGAWPADVDALPSILPTHRDGPAFHLLAGGGLSGIDVTYRWQAEPESGPPAVLISGIGACIRNVRVRYPWDGILTDGEHNVGRLNVENVFLVSPRNVGVRVTGTWDVPRLSNVEVWNAGPVPRGLSEGVGFQLGKNDLIRLTDCFAFAMHYGFLLEDKIEGCKIEGGTWGVMNGCATDFCGTGIAVHGAHTLSVAGGSFWDHQTGLLVDGEGARVRITGSELKSNGAPCVHVRACDHTVVSGCSLLRPMEEHKGPGVILEGGSTLLGTNQLDCFGEGVKILAGVRAAVVQGNVVNPHGSTMVADESGGTGKVQIAGNVELGEGRLRE
;
A
#
# COMPACT_ATOMS: atom_id res chain seq x y z
N MET A 1 13.15 57.42 -21.06
CA MET A 1 13.42 55.99 -20.81
C MET A 1 12.06 55.30 -20.79
N LEU A 2 11.63 54.78 -21.95
CA LEU A 2 10.35 54.09 -22.13
C LEU A 2 10.58 52.62 -21.76
N LEU A 3 9.96 52.15 -20.69
CA LEU A 3 9.90 50.73 -20.36
C LEU A 3 8.64 50.16 -21.01
N ASN A 4 8.85 49.22 -21.94
CA ASN A 4 7.82 48.39 -22.57
C ASN A 4 6.99 47.69 -21.49
N ALA A 5 5.68 47.85 -21.56
CA ALA A 5 4.74 46.96 -20.87
C ALA A 5 4.74 45.63 -21.62
N SER A 6 5.50 44.66 -21.13
CA SER A 6 5.35 43.27 -21.53
C SER A 6 3.98 42.78 -21.05
N SER A 7 3.08 42.56 -21.99
CA SER A 7 1.80 41.88 -21.80
C SER A 7 2.04 40.51 -21.18
N PHE A 8 1.66 40.34 -19.91
CA PHE A 8 1.40 39.03 -19.33
C PHE A 8 0.16 38.47 -20.02
N LEU A 9 0.32 37.54 -20.96
CA LEU A 9 -0.80 36.68 -21.34
C LEU A 9 -1.17 35.84 -20.12
N ALA A 10 -2.37 36.04 -19.61
CA ALA A 10 -2.98 35.09 -18.70
C ALA A 10 -3.26 33.81 -19.51
N VAL A 11 -2.48 32.77 -19.25
CA VAL A 11 -2.74 31.42 -19.75
C VAL A 11 -4.10 31.02 -19.18
N THR A 12 -5.10 30.90 -20.04
CA THR A 12 -6.44 30.47 -19.63
C THR A 12 -6.46 28.94 -19.54
N PHE A 13 -7.42 28.36 -18.80
CA PHE A 13 -7.58 26.90 -18.70
C PHE A 13 -7.69 26.17 -20.06
N GLY A 14 -7.98 26.89 -21.16
CA GLY A 14 -7.96 26.36 -22.52
C GLY A 14 -6.57 26.21 -23.15
N ASP A 15 -5.57 26.96 -22.70
CA ASP A 15 -4.22 26.98 -23.29
C ASP A 15 -3.39 25.74 -22.95
N LEU A 16 -3.78 24.97 -21.92
CA LEU A 16 -3.13 23.69 -21.59
C LEU A 16 -3.49 22.57 -22.59
N GLY A 17 -4.65 22.68 -23.26
CA GLY A 17 -5.07 21.75 -24.31
C GLY A 17 -4.27 21.88 -25.60
N GLU A 18 -3.71 23.06 -25.89
CA GLU A 18 -2.84 23.29 -27.07
C GLU A 18 -1.41 22.75 -26.89
N ALA A 19 -1.00 22.46 -25.64
CA ALA A 19 0.35 22.00 -25.32
C ALA A 19 0.53 20.47 -25.41
N MET A 20 -0.57 19.70 -25.50
CA MET A 20 -0.57 18.24 -25.49
C MET A 20 -1.11 17.64 -26.78
N ILE A 21 -0.74 16.41 -27.09
CA ILE A 21 -1.27 15.64 -28.22
C ILE A 21 -2.57 14.98 -27.79
N ASP A 22 -3.71 15.46 -28.27
CA ASP A 22 -5.02 14.85 -28.00
C ASP A 22 -5.19 13.56 -28.84
N VAL A 23 -5.44 12.43 -28.18
CA VAL A 23 -5.67 11.13 -28.84
C VAL A 23 -6.80 11.15 -29.88
N ARG A 24 -7.81 12.03 -29.73
CA ARG A 24 -8.92 12.18 -30.68
C ARG A 24 -8.48 12.80 -32.00
N THR A 25 -7.50 13.70 -31.97
CA THR A 25 -6.92 14.28 -33.21
C THR A 25 -6.19 13.22 -34.04
N LEU A 26 -5.85 12.08 -33.42
CA LEU A 26 -5.20 10.93 -34.05
C LEU A 26 -6.16 9.76 -34.30
N GLY A 27 -7.46 9.99 -34.14
CA GLY A 27 -8.51 9.06 -34.54
C GLY A 27 -9.12 8.22 -33.41
N ALA A 28 -8.78 8.47 -32.13
CA ALA A 28 -9.46 7.82 -31.03
C ALA A 28 -10.92 8.30 -30.95
N THR A 29 -11.87 7.37 -30.82
CA THR A 29 -13.30 7.72 -30.70
C THR A 29 -13.70 7.87 -29.23
N GLY A 30 -13.20 7.00 -28.34
CA GLY A 30 -13.60 6.98 -26.94
C GLY A 30 -15.07 6.58 -26.74
N ASP A 31 -15.61 5.75 -27.62
CA ASP A 31 -17.02 5.30 -27.64
C ASP A 31 -17.29 3.99 -26.86
N GLY A 32 -16.24 3.36 -26.32
CA GLY A 32 -16.30 2.10 -25.56
C GLY A 32 -16.45 0.84 -26.41
N GLN A 33 -16.35 0.95 -27.74
CA GLN A 33 -16.50 -0.15 -28.70
C GLN A 33 -15.35 -0.22 -29.70
N THR A 34 -14.94 0.93 -30.24
CA THR A 34 -13.85 1.03 -31.21
C THR A 34 -12.52 0.79 -30.52
N ASP A 35 -11.64 0.00 -31.15
CA ASP A 35 -10.28 -0.20 -30.69
C ASP A 35 -9.44 1.06 -30.97
N ASP A 36 -9.17 1.82 -29.91
CA ASP A 36 -8.48 3.11 -29.94
C ASP A 36 -6.95 2.96 -29.84
N THR A 37 -6.44 1.73 -29.78
CA THR A 37 -5.01 1.43 -29.55
C THR A 37 -4.09 2.15 -30.54
N ALA A 38 -4.45 2.15 -31.83
CA ALA A 38 -3.62 2.76 -32.85
C ALA A 38 -3.48 4.28 -32.67
N ALA A 39 -4.52 4.96 -32.19
CA ALA A 39 -4.49 6.39 -31.93
C ALA A 39 -3.64 6.72 -30.70
N PHE A 40 -3.73 5.91 -29.63
CA PHE A 40 -2.91 6.06 -28.44
C PHE A 40 -1.42 5.87 -28.74
N LEU A 41 -1.05 4.82 -29.50
CA LEU A 41 0.33 4.57 -29.87
C LEU A 41 0.92 5.73 -30.71
N LYS A 42 0.16 6.24 -31.68
CA LYS A 42 0.55 7.43 -32.46
C LYS A 42 0.70 8.67 -31.58
N ALA A 43 -0.18 8.87 -30.60
CA ALA A 43 -0.12 10.02 -29.70
C ALA A 43 1.15 9.99 -28.85
N VAL A 44 1.51 8.83 -28.34
CA VAL A 44 2.74 8.61 -27.57
C VAL A 44 3.98 8.86 -28.45
N GLU A 45 4.00 8.32 -29.67
CA GLU A 45 5.10 8.53 -30.62
C GLU A 45 5.27 10.02 -30.97
N GLN A 46 4.18 10.70 -31.33
CA GLN A 46 4.19 12.13 -31.64
C GLN A 46 4.59 12.98 -30.43
N GLY A 47 4.06 12.66 -29.24
CA GLY A 47 4.39 13.35 -28.01
C GLY A 47 5.89 13.30 -27.71
N LYS A 48 6.50 12.12 -27.86
CA LYS A 48 7.95 11.95 -27.73
C LYS A 48 8.72 12.78 -28.76
N ALA A 49 8.31 12.74 -30.02
CA ALA A 49 8.98 13.47 -31.11
C ALA A 49 8.93 15.00 -30.92
N ASP A 50 7.82 15.50 -30.40
CA ASP A 50 7.57 16.94 -30.23
C ASP A 50 7.99 17.48 -28.86
N GLY A 51 8.43 16.62 -27.93
CA GLY A 51 8.68 17.00 -26.53
C GLY A 51 7.40 17.42 -25.80
N LYS A 52 6.26 16.82 -26.16
CA LYS A 52 4.92 17.07 -25.59
C LYS A 52 4.40 15.85 -24.83
N HIS A 53 3.30 16.05 -24.12
CA HIS A 53 2.57 14.99 -23.42
C HIS A 53 1.28 14.63 -24.14
N VAL A 54 0.65 13.53 -23.77
CA VAL A 54 -0.57 13.00 -24.40
C VAL A 54 -1.79 13.35 -23.56
N PHE A 55 -2.79 13.97 -24.19
CA PHE A 55 -4.07 14.28 -23.56
C PHE A 55 -5.13 13.24 -23.93
N VAL A 56 -5.88 12.79 -22.92
CA VAL A 56 -7.00 11.85 -23.09
C VAL A 56 -8.30 12.52 -22.62
N PRO A 57 -9.15 13.00 -23.55
CA PRO A 57 -10.44 13.57 -23.19
C PRO A 57 -11.35 12.57 -22.47
N ARG A 58 -12.42 13.07 -21.82
CA ARG A 58 -13.45 12.17 -21.25
C ARG A 58 -14.07 11.30 -22.34
N GLY A 59 -14.11 10.01 -22.11
CA GLY A 59 -14.58 8.98 -23.04
C GLY A 59 -14.29 7.58 -22.46
N THR A 60 -14.68 6.55 -23.18
CA THR A 60 -14.35 5.16 -22.87
C THR A 60 -13.53 4.58 -24.01
N TYR A 61 -12.26 4.24 -23.77
CA TYR A 61 -11.30 3.85 -24.80
C TYR A 61 -10.96 2.37 -24.67
N VAL A 62 -11.21 1.58 -25.72
CA VAL A 62 -10.86 0.15 -25.74
C VAL A 62 -9.43 0.00 -26.25
N LEU A 63 -8.59 -0.70 -25.49
CA LEU A 63 -7.19 -0.94 -25.85
C LEU A 63 -6.88 -2.45 -25.98
N SER A 64 -6.57 -2.88 -27.20
CA SER A 64 -6.17 -4.25 -27.53
C SER A 64 -4.69 -4.54 -27.33
N LYS A 65 -3.86 -3.53 -26.98
CA LYS A 65 -2.44 -3.71 -26.66
C LYS A 65 -1.97 -2.80 -25.51
N PRO A 66 -0.86 -3.16 -24.84
CA PRO A 66 -0.20 -2.28 -23.86
C PRO A 66 0.24 -0.95 -24.46
N ILE A 67 0.20 0.11 -23.65
CA ILE A 67 0.75 1.42 -23.99
C ILE A 67 2.00 1.70 -23.14
N ALA A 68 3.17 1.78 -23.79
CA ALA A 68 4.44 2.07 -23.14
C ALA A 68 4.74 3.57 -23.09
N LEU A 69 5.08 4.10 -21.92
CA LEU A 69 5.34 5.52 -21.67
C LEU A 69 6.78 5.72 -21.19
N GLU A 70 7.60 6.41 -21.97
CA GLU A 70 8.99 6.73 -21.65
C GLU A 70 9.24 8.21 -21.99
N ASN A 71 9.71 8.99 -21.02
CA ASN A 71 9.88 10.45 -21.14
C ASN A 71 8.62 11.17 -21.68
N VAL A 72 7.44 10.60 -21.42
CA VAL A 72 6.15 11.13 -21.86
C VAL A 72 5.12 10.79 -20.80
N ALA A 73 4.25 11.75 -20.52
CA ALA A 73 3.11 11.56 -19.65
C ALA A 73 1.82 11.44 -20.47
N LEU A 74 0.90 10.63 -19.98
CA LEU A 74 -0.49 10.58 -20.43
C LEU A 74 -1.37 11.17 -19.33
N ALA A 75 -2.19 12.16 -19.67
CA ALA A 75 -3.07 12.83 -18.71
C ALA A 75 -4.51 12.94 -19.23
N GLY A 76 -5.47 12.61 -18.36
CA GLY A 76 -6.85 13.03 -18.54
C GLY A 76 -7.10 14.49 -18.11
N PRO A 77 -8.35 14.98 -18.19
CA PRO A 77 -8.70 16.29 -17.65
C PRO A 77 -8.46 16.34 -16.14
N GLU A 78 -8.31 17.54 -15.61
CA GLU A 78 -8.22 17.75 -14.17
C GLU A 78 -9.45 17.15 -13.46
N ALA A 79 -9.18 16.32 -12.44
CA ALA A 79 -10.20 15.71 -11.63
C ALA A 79 -10.78 16.79 -10.69
N GLY A 80 -12.09 17.04 -10.80
CA GLY A 80 -12.79 17.98 -9.92
C GLY A 80 -13.03 17.44 -8.51
N ALA A 81 -12.69 16.18 -8.27
CA ALA A 81 -12.83 15.48 -7.01
C ALA A 81 -11.70 14.45 -6.86
N TRP A 82 -11.60 13.85 -5.66
CA TRP A 82 -10.84 12.62 -5.46
C TRP A 82 -11.28 11.55 -6.50
N PRO A 83 -10.38 10.74 -7.09
CA PRO A 83 -10.71 9.69 -8.07
C PRO A 83 -11.48 8.50 -7.45
N ALA A 84 -12.44 8.77 -6.58
CA ALA A 84 -13.44 7.85 -6.03
C ALA A 84 -14.60 7.63 -7.02
N ASP A 85 -15.59 6.86 -6.61
CA ASP A 85 -16.67 6.30 -7.45
C ASP A 85 -17.42 7.30 -8.32
N VAL A 86 -17.59 8.53 -7.84
CA VAL A 86 -18.41 9.55 -8.53
C VAL A 86 -17.66 10.31 -9.63
N ASP A 87 -16.34 10.18 -9.74
CA ASP A 87 -15.56 10.92 -10.74
C ASP A 87 -15.64 10.27 -12.14
N ALA A 88 -15.81 11.13 -13.14
CA ALA A 88 -16.04 10.79 -14.55
C ALA A 88 -14.72 10.77 -15.36
N LEU A 89 -13.66 10.18 -14.81
CA LEU A 89 -12.37 10.05 -15.48
C LEU A 89 -12.51 9.38 -16.87
N PRO A 90 -11.64 9.70 -17.85
CA PRO A 90 -11.50 8.89 -19.05
C PRO A 90 -11.26 7.43 -18.67
N SER A 91 -12.10 6.52 -19.16
CA SER A 91 -12.02 5.10 -18.82
C SER A 91 -11.28 4.33 -19.90
N ILE A 92 -10.26 3.61 -19.51
CA ILE A 92 -9.46 2.71 -20.34
C ILE A 92 -9.96 1.30 -20.09
N LEU A 93 -10.32 0.59 -21.17
CA LEU A 93 -10.79 -0.79 -21.14
C LEU A 93 -9.77 -1.69 -21.88
N PRO A 94 -8.78 -2.25 -21.17
CA PRO A 94 -7.88 -3.23 -21.76
C PRO A 94 -8.66 -4.50 -22.11
N THR A 95 -8.54 -4.96 -23.35
CA THR A 95 -9.12 -6.25 -23.79
C THR A 95 -8.08 -7.36 -23.87
N HIS A 96 -6.80 -7.01 -23.99
CA HIS A 96 -5.68 -7.94 -23.88
C HIS A 96 -5.44 -8.36 -22.41
N ARG A 97 -4.77 -9.50 -22.23
CA ARG A 97 -4.55 -10.16 -20.92
C ARG A 97 -3.14 -10.73 -20.75
N ASP A 98 -2.26 -10.49 -21.72
CA ASP A 98 -0.87 -10.95 -21.78
C ASP A 98 0.15 -9.89 -21.32
N GLY A 99 -0.30 -8.68 -21.01
CA GLY A 99 0.54 -7.58 -20.57
C GLY A 99 -0.25 -6.46 -19.88
N PRO A 100 0.43 -5.44 -19.35
CA PRO A 100 -0.22 -4.37 -18.62
C PRO A 100 -0.98 -3.41 -19.53
N ALA A 101 -1.98 -2.71 -18.99
CA ALA A 101 -2.61 -1.61 -19.73
C ALA A 101 -1.58 -0.51 -20.05
N PHE A 102 -0.77 -0.16 -19.05
CA PHE A 102 0.30 0.83 -19.16
C PHE A 102 1.64 0.27 -18.65
N HIS A 103 2.69 0.48 -19.43
CA HIS A 103 4.07 0.16 -19.04
C HIS A 103 4.87 1.46 -18.89
N LEU A 104 5.19 1.84 -17.65
CA LEU A 104 5.95 3.05 -17.35
C LEU A 104 7.45 2.74 -17.36
N LEU A 105 8.12 3.28 -18.36
CA LEU A 105 9.58 3.31 -18.49
C LEU A 105 10.13 4.62 -17.91
N ALA A 106 11.43 4.89 -18.10
CA ALA A 106 12.09 6.02 -17.48
C ALA A 106 11.36 7.34 -17.77
N GLY A 107 11.04 8.11 -16.73
CA GLY A 107 10.29 9.37 -16.84
C GLY A 107 8.85 9.24 -17.38
N GLY A 108 8.28 8.03 -17.40
CA GLY A 108 6.89 7.80 -17.81
C GLY A 108 5.90 8.32 -16.76
N GLY A 109 4.82 8.96 -17.21
CA GLY A 109 3.80 9.55 -16.34
C GLY A 109 2.39 9.09 -16.69
N LEU A 110 1.56 8.86 -15.67
CA LEU A 110 0.14 8.53 -15.83
C LEU A 110 -0.70 9.37 -14.88
N SER A 111 -1.71 10.08 -15.38
CA SER A 111 -2.58 10.86 -14.50
C SER A 111 -4.01 11.05 -14.96
N GLY A 112 -4.95 11.13 -14.01
CA GLY A 112 -6.32 11.54 -14.30
C GLY A 112 -7.09 10.57 -15.19
N ILE A 113 -6.86 9.26 -15.03
CA ILE A 113 -7.55 8.23 -15.81
C ILE A 113 -8.09 7.11 -14.92
N ASP A 114 -9.07 6.39 -15.45
CA ASP A 114 -9.61 5.17 -14.88
C ASP A 114 -9.19 3.97 -15.75
N VAL A 115 -8.68 2.89 -15.15
CA VAL A 115 -8.40 1.63 -15.84
C VAL A 115 -9.35 0.56 -15.31
N THR A 116 -10.20 0.01 -16.18
CA THR A 116 -11.23 -0.95 -15.77
C THR A 116 -11.11 -2.25 -16.52
N TYR A 117 -10.92 -3.34 -15.77
CA TYR A 117 -10.92 -4.68 -16.31
C TYR A 117 -12.32 -5.27 -16.32
N ARG A 118 -12.72 -5.82 -17.47
CA ARG A 118 -13.93 -6.61 -17.64
C ARG A 118 -13.54 -8.06 -17.87
N TRP A 119 -13.89 -8.92 -16.93
CA TRP A 119 -13.65 -10.35 -17.00
C TRP A 119 -14.92 -11.08 -17.43
N GLN A 120 -14.80 -12.09 -18.29
CA GLN A 120 -15.96 -12.90 -18.70
C GLN A 120 -16.40 -13.87 -17.59
N ALA A 121 -15.44 -14.33 -16.79
CA ALA A 121 -15.60 -15.13 -15.58
C ALA A 121 -14.48 -14.76 -14.60
N GLU A 122 -14.54 -15.26 -13.36
CA GLU A 122 -13.48 -15.01 -12.38
C GLU A 122 -12.14 -15.57 -12.89
N PRO A 123 -11.09 -14.73 -13.04
CA PRO A 123 -9.81 -15.17 -13.58
C PRO A 123 -8.96 -15.91 -12.54
N GLU A 124 -8.16 -16.88 -13.00
CA GLU A 124 -7.15 -17.57 -12.18
C GLU A 124 -5.80 -16.85 -12.14
N SER A 125 -5.54 -16.00 -13.14
CA SER A 125 -4.35 -15.15 -13.24
C SER A 125 -4.60 -13.97 -14.18
N GLY A 126 -3.71 -12.98 -14.18
CA GLY A 126 -3.77 -11.87 -15.10
C GLY A 126 -2.57 -10.93 -14.99
N PRO A 127 -2.52 -9.89 -15.84
CA PRO A 127 -1.45 -8.90 -15.80
C PRO A 127 -1.73 -7.81 -14.77
N PRO A 128 -0.71 -7.02 -14.38
CA PRO A 128 -0.92 -5.77 -13.68
C PRO A 128 -1.64 -4.74 -14.55
N ALA A 129 -2.43 -3.86 -13.96
CA ALA A 129 -2.98 -2.70 -14.65
C ALA A 129 -1.87 -1.76 -15.11
N VAL A 130 -0.89 -1.51 -14.24
CA VAL A 130 0.29 -0.69 -14.53
C VAL A 130 1.54 -1.44 -14.11
N LEU A 131 2.47 -1.61 -15.05
CA LEU A 131 3.82 -2.12 -14.78
C LEU A 131 4.82 -0.97 -14.82
N ILE A 132 5.75 -0.92 -13.88
CA ILE A 132 6.78 0.12 -13.78
C ILE A 132 8.16 -0.53 -13.87
N SER A 133 8.92 -0.15 -14.90
CA SER A 133 10.30 -0.59 -15.13
C SER A 133 11.29 0.57 -15.20
N GLY A 134 10.79 1.80 -15.09
CA GLY A 134 11.59 3.02 -15.23
C GLY A 134 11.82 3.78 -13.95
N ILE A 135 13.00 4.42 -13.86
CA ILE A 135 13.32 5.40 -12.84
C ILE A 135 12.48 6.68 -13.01
N GLY A 136 12.07 7.29 -11.91
CA GLY A 136 11.33 8.56 -11.91
C GLY A 136 9.92 8.48 -12.50
N ALA A 137 9.35 7.28 -12.62
CA ALA A 137 7.98 7.11 -13.05
C ALA A 137 7.01 7.78 -12.06
N CYS A 138 5.87 8.26 -12.57
CA CYS A 138 4.89 8.92 -11.75
C CYS A 138 3.44 8.53 -12.08
N ILE A 139 2.63 8.31 -11.03
CA ILE A 139 1.20 8.02 -11.15
C ILE A 139 0.42 8.98 -10.24
N ARG A 140 -0.59 9.68 -10.77
CA ARG A 140 -1.37 10.69 -10.02
C ARG A 140 -2.85 10.67 -10.35
N ASN A 141 -3.72 10.73 -9.34
CA ASN A 141 -5.17 10.87 -9.57
C ASN A 141 -5.72 9.76 -10.48
N VAL A 142 -5.34 8.51 -10.22
CA VAL A 142 -5.71 7.35 -11.05
C VAL A 142 -6.66 6.44 -10.28
N ARG A 143 -7.65 5.90 -11.00
CA ARG A 143 -8.51 4.83 -10.49
C ARG A 143 -8.23 3.53 -11.25
N VAL A 144 -8.13 2.40 -10.54
CA VAL A 144 -7.98 1.08 -11.15
C VAL A 144 -9.08 0.16 -10.61
N ARG A 145 -9.84 -0.49 -11.48
CA ARG A 145 -11.01 -1.29 -11.10
C ARG A 145 -10.93 -2.73 -11.59
N TYR A 146 -11.18 -3.64 -10.67
CA TYR A 146 -11.23 -5.08 -10.86
C TYR A 146 -9.98 -5.70 -11.52
N PRO A 147 -8.75 -5.21 -11.26
CA PRO A 147 -7.60 -5.80 -11.90
C PRO A 147 -7.31 -7.20 -11.34
N TRP A 148 -6.44 -7.95 -12.00
CA TRP A 148 -5.75 -9.05 -11.33
C TRP A 148 -4.75 -8.47 -10.31
N ASP A 149 -3.76 -7.73 -10.85
CA ASP A 149 -2.78 -6.96 -10.11
C ASP A 149 -2.95 -5.46 -10.43
N GLY A 150 -2.81 -4.57 -9.45
CA GLY A 150 -2.96 -3.14 -9.64
C GLY A 150 -1.72 -2.49 -10.25
N ILE A 151 -0.91 -1.86 -9.40
CA ILE A 151 0.29 -1.10 -9.81
C ILE A 151 1.54 -1.81 -9.28
N LEU A 152 2.35 -2.37 -10.18
CA LEU A 152 3.52 -3.15 -9.81
C LEU A 152 4.79 -2.52 -10.39
N THR A 153 5.82 -2.33 -9.58
CA THR A 153 7.21 -2.29 -10.07
C THR A 153 7.58 -3.64 -10.65
N ASP A 154 8.45 -3.76 -11.64
CA ASP A 154 8.75 -5.07 -12.23
C ASP A 154 9.56 -6.00 -11.31
N GLY A 155 10.44 -5.46 -10.46
CA GLY A 155 11.37 -6.23 -9.65
C GLY A 155 12.59 -6.73 -10.42
N GLU A 156 12.87 -6.12 -11.58
CA GLU A 156 14.07 -6.38 -12.39
C GLU A 156 14.95 -5.14 -12.53
N HIS A 157 14.34 -3.95 -12.62
CA HIS A 157 15.05 -2.70 -12.88
C HIS A 157 15.05 -1.78 -11.67
N ASN A 158 15.98 -0.81 -11.65
CA ASN A 158 15.95 0.28 -10.68
C ASN A 158 14.82 1.26 -11.03
N VAL A 159 13.81 1.32 -10.16
CA VAL A 159 12.63 2.19 -10.29
C VAL A 159 12.62 3.31 -9.24
N GLY A 160 13.81 3.72 -8.77
CA GLY A 160 13.99 4.78 -7.79
C GLY A 160 13.30 6.12 -8.17
N ARG A 161 13.07 6.98 -7.17
CA ARG A 161 12.30 8.23 -7.31
C ARG A 161 10.86 8.04 -7.81
N LEU A 162 10.32 6.83 -7.68
CA LEU A 162 8.90 6.55 -7.96
C LEU A 162 8.01 7.45 -7.08
N ASN A 163 7.00 8.05 -7.71
CA ASN A 163 5.97 8.80 -7.01
C ASN A 163 4.58 8.29 -7.39
N VAL A 164 3.83 7.77 -6.42
CA VAL A 164 2.43 7.35 -6.59
C VAL A 164 1.60 8.15 -5.61
N GLU A 165 0.66 8.93 -6.11
CA GLU A 165 -0.21 9.72 -5.24
C GLU A 165 -1.64 9.78 -5.74
N ASN A 166 -2.56 9.87 -4.80
CA ASN A 166 -3.98 10.00 -5.07
C ASN A 166 -4.52 8.88 -5.96
N VAL A 167 -4.39 7.64 -5.51
CA VAL A 167 -4.80 6.47 -6.29
C VAL A 167 -5.85 5.67 -5.55
N PHE A 168 -6.91 5.28 -6.26
CA PHE A 168 -7.94 4.40 -5.74
C PHE A 168 -8.00 3.08 -6.53
N LEU A 169 -7.66 1.98 -5.87
CA LEU A 169 -7.75 0.64 -6.44
C LEU A 169 -8.97 -0.09 -5.87
N VAL A 170 -9.83 -0.58 -6.75
CA VAL A 170 -11.09 -1.23 -6.40
C VAL A 170 -11.03 -2.71 -6.76
N SER A 171 -11.15 -3.57 -5.75
CA SER A 171 -11.17 -5.03 -5.85
C SER A 171 -10.04 -5.63 -6.71
N PRO A 172 -8.75 -5.35 -6.39
CA PRO A 172 -7.66 -6.16 -6.92
C PRO A 172 -7.76 -7.59 -6.38
N ARG A 173 -7.42 -8.57 -7.22
CA ARG A 173 -7.50 -10.01 -6.87
C ARG A 173 -6.27 -10.53 -6.16
N ASN A 174 -5.10 -10.02 -6.54
CA ASN A 174 -3.82 -10.57 -6.15
C ASN A 174 -2.98 -9.53 -5.41
N VAL A 175 -2.38 -8.55 -6.09
CA VAL A 175 -1.64 -7.46 -5.45
C VAL A 175 -2.24 -6.10 -5.81
N GLY A 176 -2.52 -5.26 -4.82
CA GLY A 176 -2.94 -3.88 -5.05
C GLY A 176 -1.79 -3.03 -5.57
N VAL A 177 -0.76 -2.84 -4.75
CA VAL A 177 0.44 -2.10 -5.13
C VAL A 177 1.69 -2.88 -4.72
N ARG A 178 2.63 -3.09 -5.65
CA ARG A 178 3.96 -3.62 -5.35
C ARG A 178 5.04 -2.59 -5.59
N VAL A 179 5.92 -2.41 -4.61
CA VAL A 179 7.13 -1.60 -4.78
C VAL A 179 8.37 -2.35 -4.30
N THR A 180 9.27 -2.63 -5.23
CA THR A 180 10.60 -3.20 -5.00
C THR A 180 11.55 -2.69 -6.09
N GLY A 181 12.86 -2.81 -5.86
CA GLY A 181 13.87 -2.34 -6.80
C GLY A 181 14.13 -0.84 -6.73
N THR A 182 14.01 -0.22 -5.56
CA THR A 182 14.36 1.20 -5.38
C THR A 182 15.68 1.37 -4.63
N TRP A 183 16.60 2.15 -5.24
CA TRP A 183 17.86 2.60 -4.63
C TRP A 183 17.85 4.09 -4.25
N ASP A 184 16.82 4.80 -4.72
CA ASP A 184 16.53 6.20 -4.39
C ASP A 184 15.15 6.26 -3.74
N VAL A 185 14.90 7.31 -2.96
CA VAL A 185 13.67 7.56 -2.18
C VAL A 185 12.39 7.49 -3.04
N PRO A 186 11.55 6.45 -2.90
CA PRO A 186 10.21 6.42 -3.48
C PRO A 186 9.15 6.95 -2.49
N ARG A 187 8.01 7.44 -3.02
CA ARG A 187 6.89 7.95 -2.23
C ARG A 187 5.56 7.37 -2.70
N LEU A 188 4.75 6.91 -1.74
CA LEU A 188 3.34 6.60 -1.88
C LEU A 188 2.56 7.53 -0.94
N SER A 189 1.58 8.26 -1.46
CA SER A 189 0.81 9.22 -0.67
C SER A 189 -0.66 9.13 -1.03
N ASN A 190 -1.53 8.89 -0.04
CA ASN A 190 -2.98 8.82 -0.28
C ASN A 190 -3.28 7.78 -1.38
N VAL A 191 -2.99 6.53 -1.07
CA VAL A 191 -3.24 5.39 -1.97
C VAL A 191 -4.14 4.41 -1.24
N GLU A 192 -5.27 4.12 -1.84
CA GLU A 192 -6.29 3.25 -1.24
C GLU A 192 -6.42 1.98 -2.06
N VAL A 193 -6.22 0.83 -1.41
CA VAL A 193 -6.48 -0.50 -1.95
C VAL A 193 -7.72 -1.04 -1.27
N TRP A 194 -8.84 -1.06 -1.97
CA TRP A 194 -10.14 -1.31 -1.38
C TRP A 194 -10.86 -2.50 -2.00
N ASN A 195 -11.11 -3.54 -1.21
CA ASN A 195 -11.77 -4.77 -1.67
C ASN A 195 -13.11 -5.05 -0.97
N ALA A 196 -14.14 -4.22 -1.16
CA ALA A 196 -15.49 -4.53 -0.62
C ALA A 196 -16.49 -5.11 -1.65
N GLY A 197 -16.04 -5.45 -2.86
CA GLY A 197 -16.84 -6.07 -3.92
C GLY A 197 -16.73 -7.59 -3.96
N PRO A 198 -17.42 -8.29 -4.88
CA PRO A 198 -17.63 -9.75 -4.86
C PRO A 198 -16.38 -10.56 -5.26
N VAL A 199 -15.18 -10.12 -4.88
CA VAL A 199 -13.90 -10.75 -5.17
C VAL A 199 -13.34 -11.36 -3.88
N PRO A 200 -13.65 -12.64 -3.58
CA PRO A 200 -13.25 -13.27 -2.33
C PRO A 200 -11.73 -13.42 -2.20
N ARG A 201 -11.05 -13.57 -3.35
CA ARG A 201 -9.61 -13.84 -3.42
C ARG A 201 -8.78 -12.78 -2.70
N GLY A 202 -9.14 -11.51 -2.83
CA GLY A 202 -8.40 -10.43 -2.17
C GLY A 202 -8.28 -10.63 -0.66
N LEU A 203 -9.36 -11.04 0.00
CA LEU A 203 -9.37 -11.32 1.44
C LEU A 203 -8.71 -12.66 1.80
N SER A 204 -8.85 -13.69 0.96
CA SER A 204 -8.30 -15.02 1.25
C SER A 204 -6.79 -15.10 1.03
N GLU A 205 -6.27 -14.41 0.02
CA GLU A 205 -4.89 -14.58 -0.47
C GLU A 205 -4.21 -13.27 -0.92
N GLY A 206 -4.96 -12.19 -1.16
CA GLY A 206 -4.43 -10.97 -1.75
C GLY A 206 -3.61 -10.08 -0.81
N VAL A 207 -2.79 -9.22 -1.39
CA VAL A 207 -1.94 -8.26 -0.69
C VAL A 207 -2.32 -6.84 -1.09
N GLY A 208 -2.58 -5.96 -0.12
CA GLY A 208 -2.81 -4.55 -0.36
C GLY A 208 -1.56 -3.87 -0.90
N PHE A 209 -0.53 -3.82 -0.07
CA PHE A 209 0.79 -3.25 -0.39
C PHE A 209 1.88 -4.29 -0.17
N GLN A 210 2.57 -4.69 -1.24
CA GLN A 210 3.69 -5.62 -1.20
C GLN A 210 5.02 -4.88 -1.39
N LEU A 211 5.92 -4.96 -0.42
CA LEU A 211 7.17 -4.19 -0.37
C LEU A 211 8.39 -5.11 -0.33
N GLY A 212 9.29 -4.96 -1.31
CA GLY A 212 10.51 -5.75 -1.44
C GLY A 212 11.78 -5.02 -1.03
N LYS A 213 12.78 -4.96 -1.91
CA LYS A 213 14.01 -4.16 -1.74
C LYS A 213 13.71 -2.69 -2.00
N ASN A 214 13.79 -1.85 -0.96
CA ASN A 214 13.58 -0.40 -1.10
C ASN A 214 14.53 0.43 -0.24
N ASP A 215 14.92 1.59 -0.75
CA ASP A 215 15.71 2.59 -0.03
C ASP A 215 14.90 3.83 0.34
N LEU A 216 14.66 4.01 1.63
CA LEU A 216 13.89 5.12 2.23
C LEU A 216 12.49 5.30 1.61
N ILE A 217 11.73 4.22 1.46
CA ILE A 217 10.34 4.35 1.02
C ILE A 217 9.52 5.14 2.05
N ARG A 218 8.69 6.05 1.55
CA ARG A 218 7.78 6.87 2.36
C ARG A 218 6.35 6.55 1.98
N LEU A 219 5.60 5.97 2.90
CA LEU A 219 4.16 5.77 2.77
C LEU A 219 3.46 6.77 3.69
N THR A 220 2.45 7.48 3.18
CA THR A 220 1.69 8.45 3.96
C THR A 220 0.22 8.36 3.57
N ASP A 221 -0.64 8.20 4.56
CA ASP A 221 -2.10 8.10 4.37
C ASP A 221 -2.50 6.99 3.36
N CYS A 222 -1.74 5.89 3.33
CA CYS A 222 -2.09 4.71 2.53
C CYS A 222 -3.03 3.79 3.30
N PHE A 223 -4.04 3.24 2.63
CA PHE A 223 -5.08 2.43 3.25
C PHE A 223 -5.31 1.12 2.48
N ALA A 224 -5.44 0.00 3.21
CA ALA A 224 -5.85 -1.28 2.65
C ALA A 224 -7.11 -1.81 3.35
N PHE A 225 -8.11 -2.22 2.57
CA PHE A 225 -9.36 -2.77 3.07
C PHE A 225 -9.62 -4.17 2.52
N ALA A 226 -9.95 -5.12 3.41
CA ALA A 226 -10.39 -6.47 3.07
C ALA A 226 -9.42 -7.26 2.17
N MET A 227 -8.13 -7.18 2.50
CA MET A 227 -7.04 -7.95 1.89
C MET A 227 -6.49 -8.99 2.88
N HIS A 228 -5.93 -10.10 2.41
CA HIS A 228 -5.29 -11.08 3.31
C HIS A 228 -4.15 -10.45 4.11
N TYR A 229 -3.25 -9.73 3.42
CA TYR A 229 -2.28 -8.83 4.04
C TYR A 229 -2.58 -7.38 3.64
N GLY A 230 -2.67 -6.46 4.60
CA GLY A 230 -2.76 -5.03 4.32
C GLY A 230 -1.43 -4.50 3.76
N PHE A 231 -0.37 -4.61 4.57
CA PHE A 231 1.00 -4.29 4.22
C PHE A 231 1.89 -5.51 4.46
N LEU A 232 2.54 -6.01 3.42
CA LEU A 232 3.44 -7.16 3.46
C LEU A 232 4.83 -6.74 3.01
N LEU A 233 5.83 -6.95 3.87
CA LEU A 233 7.23 -6.74 3.56
C LEU A 233 7.91 -8.11 3.43
N GLU A 234 8.58 -8.34 2.30
CA GLU A 234 9.27 -9.60 2.00
C GLU A 234 10.63 -9.33 1.37
N ASP A 235 11.69 -10.01 1.81
CA ASP A 235 13.02 -9.88 1.21
C ASP A 235 13.12 -10.58 -0.15
N LYS A 236 12.22 -11.52 -0.44
CA LYS A 236 12.08 -12.22 -1.72
C LYS A 236 10.62 -12.24 -2.13
N ILE A 237 10.33 -11.65 -3.28
CA ILE A 237 8.99 -11.66 -3.87
C ILE A 237 9.02 -12.56 -5.10
N GLU A 238 8.07 -13.49 -5.20
CA GLU A 238 7.94 -14.38 -6.35
C GLU A 238 7.88 -13.58 -7.67
N GLY A 239 8.60 -14.05 -8.68
CA GLY A 239 8.71 -13.37 -9.98
C GLY A 239 9.63 -12.16 -10.01
N CYS A 240 10.23 -11.73 -8.90
CA CYS A 240 11.21 -10.64 -8.86
C CYS A 240 12.65 -11.17 -8.90
N LYS A 241 13.54 -10.51 -9.65
CA LYS A 241 14.98 -10.79 -9.64
C LYS A 241 15.71 -10.02 -8.54
N ILE A 242 15.18 -8.85 -8.18
CA ILE A 242 15.72 -7.99 -7.13
C ILE A 242 15.18 -8.47 -5.78
N GLU A 243 16.10 -8.96 -4.96
CA GLU A 243 15.88 -9.38 -3.58
C GLU A 243 16.51 -8.38 -2.59
N GLY A 244 15.98 -8.32 -1.37
CA GLY A 244 16.54 -7.60 -0.24
C GLY A 244 15.51 -6.82 0.57
N GLY A 245 15.97 -6.24 1.68
CA GLY A 245 15.10 -5.57 2.65
C GLY A 245 14.63 -4.17 2.23
N THR A 246 13.51 -3.76 2.80
CA THR A 246 13.03 -2.37 2.79
C THR A 246 13.57 -1.65 4.01
N TRP A 247 14.05 -0.41 3.84
CA TRP A 247 14.02 0.57 4.93
C TRP A 247 13.15 1.77 4.57
N GLY A 248 12.36 2.24 5.53
CA GLY A 248 11.37 3.27 5.24
C GLY A 248 10.47 3.65 6.42
N VAL A 249 9.45 4.46 6.11
CA VAL A 249 8.50 4.99 7.07
C VAL A 249 7.06 4.87 6.56
N MET A 250 6.13 4.63 7.50
CA MET A 250 4.69 4.68 7.31
C MET A 250 4.10 5.70 8.27
N ASN A 251 3.42 6.73 7.75
CA ASN A 251 2.82 7.79 8.55
C ASN A 251 1.32 7.84 8.27
N GLY A 252 0.49 7.66 9.31
CA GLY A 252 -0.98 7.73 9.14
C GLY A 252 -1.58 6.66 8.24
N CYS A 253 -0.84 5.58 7.93
CA CYS A 253 -1.36 4.46 7.16
C CYS A 253 -2.39 3.67 7.98
N ALA A 254 -3.28 2.96 7.29
CA ALA A 254 -4.34 2.23 7.96
C ALA A 254 -4.69 0.91 7.24
N THR A 255 -5.26 -0.02 8.01
CA THR A 255 -5.91 -1.23 7.49
C THR A 255 -7.27 -1.41 8.14
N ASP A 256 -8.20 -2.00 7.40
CA ASP A 256 -9.48 -2.45 7.96
C ASP A 256 -9.92 -3.75 7.28
N PHE A 257 -10.49 -4.67 8.06
CA PHE A 257 -10.99 -5.96 7.60
C PHE A 257 -9.93 -6.85 6.95
N CYS A 258 -8.64 -6.53 7.14
CA CYS A 258 -7.54 -7.34 6.62
C CYS A 258 -7.30 -8.59 7.47
N GLY A 259 -6.72 -9.65 6.91
CA GLY A 259 -6.27 -10.80 7.69
C GLY A 259 -5.18 -10.38 8.68
N THR A 260 -4.07 -9.88 8.15
CA THR A 260 -2.99 -9.24 8.91
C THR A 260 -2.78 -7.81 8.44
N GLY A 261 -2.69 -6.86 9.36
CA GLY A 261 -2.50 -5.43 9.05
C GLY A 261 -1.11 -5.17 8.47
N ILE A 262 -0.08 -5.37 9.27
CA ILE A 262 1.33 -5.27 8.86
C ILE A 262 2.03 -6.61 9.11
N ALA A 263 2.58 -7.21 8.07
CA ALA A 263 3.45 -8.38 8.14
C ALA A 263 4.86 -8.03 7.66
N VAL A 264 5.86 -8.36 8.47
CA VAL A 264 7.28 -8.17 8.15
C VAL A 264 7.99 -9.52 8.13
N HIS A 265 8.30 -10.02 6.93
CA HIS A 265 9.00 -11.28 6.71
C HIS A 265 10.43 -10.99 6.23
N GLY A 266 11.44 -11.35 7.03
CA GLY A 266 12.85 -11.12 6.70
C GLY A 266 13.44 -9.81 7.24
N ALA A 267 14.55 -9.36 6.66
CA ALA A 267 15.39 -8.30 7.24
C ALA A 267 15.00 -6.87 6.80
N HIS A 268 13.89 -6.35 7.32
CA HIS A 268 13.38 -5.01 7.01
C HIS A 268 13.58 -4.02 8.16
N THR A 269 13.69 -2.73 7.86
CA THR A 269 13.77 -1.64 8.85
C THR A 269 12.61 -0.68 8.67
N LEU A 270 11.57 -0.82 9.49
CA LEU A 270 10.32 -0.07 9.34
C LEU A 270 10.07 0.82 10.56
N SER A 271 9.67 2.06 10.33
CA SER A 271 9.14 2.94 11.38
C SER A 271 7.70 3.33 11.03
N VAL A 272 6.78 3.12 11.95
CA VAL A 272 5.35 3.43 11.81
C VAL A 272 4.99 4.50 12.84
N ALA A 273 4.41 5.60 12.38
CA ALA A 273 3.96 6.71 13.23
C ALA A 273 2.48 7.01 12.97
N GLY A 274 1.65 6.83 13.99
CA GLY A 274 0.20 6.96 13.87
C GLY A 274 -0.44 5.83 13.08
N GLY A 275 -1.71 6.01 12.70
CA GLY A 275 -2.46 5.03 11.92
C GLY A 275 -3.41 4.15 12.73
N SER A 276 -4.30 3.48 12.01
CA SER A 276 -5.33 2.59 12.57
C SER A 276 -5.34 1.28 11.81
N PHE A 277 -5.08 0.18 12.50
CA PHE A 277 -4.94 -1.16 11.91
C PHE A 277 -5.99 -2.08 12.52
N TRP A 278 -7.15 -2.20 11.88
CA TRP A 278 -8.32 -2.91 12.39
C TRP A 278 -8.51 -4.23 11.64
N ASP A 279 -7.85 -5.26 12.14
CA ASP A 279 -7.67 -6.51 11.39
C ASP A 279 -8.44 -7.67 12.01
N HIS A 280 -8.69 -8.70 11.19
CA HIS A 280 -9.39 -9.91 11.60
C HIS A 280 -8.50 -10.84 12.41
N GLN A 281 -7.22 -10.98 12.07
CA GLN A 281 -6.31 -11.88 12.78
C GLN A 281 -5.25 -11.12 13.58
N THR A 282 -4.32 -10.44 12.93
CA THR A 282 -3.15 -9.86 13.59
C THR A 282 -2.93 -8.42 13.13
N GLY A 283 -2.69 -7.48 14.05
CA GLY A 283 -2.36 -6.10 13.69
C GLY A 283 -0.92 -5.97 13.18
N LEU A 284 0.04 -6.47 13.95
CA LEU A 284 1.46 -6.48 13.59
C LEU A 284 2.07 -7.87 13.77
N LEU A 285 2.60 -8.43 12.68
CA LEU A 285 3.42 -9.64 12.65
C LEU A 285 4.86 -9.29 12.28
N VAL A 286 5.82 -9.67 13.13
CA VAL A 286 7.25 -9.54 12.84
C VAL A 286 7.90 -10.92 12.87
N ASP A 287 8.41 -11.35 11.71
CA ASP A 287 8.97 -12.68 11.48
C ASP A 287 10.25 -12.60 10.63
N GLY A 288 11.35 -12.19 11.26
CA GLY A 288 12.66 -12.20 10.62
C GLY A 288 13.78 -11.76 11.55
N GLU A 289 14.84 -12.56 11.68
CA GLU A 289 15.94 -12.29 12.64
C GLU A 289 16.65 -10.94 12.42
N GLY A 290 16.61 -10.40 11.20
CA GLY A 290 17.15 -9.08 10.86
C GLY A 290 16.14 -7.92 10.92
N ALA A 291 14.89 -8.19 11.29
CA ALA A 291 13.83 -7.19 11.30
C ALA A 291 14.02 -6.15 12.41
N ARG A 292 13.89 -4.86 12.06
CA ARG A 292 14.02 -3.70 12.95
C ARG A 292 12.77 -2.83 12.84
N VAL A 293 11.76 -3.13 13.64
CA VAL A 293 10.43 -2.51 13.54
C VAL A 293 10.18 -1.58 14.72
N ARG A 294 9.70 -0.37 14.46
CA ARG A 294 9.27 0.59 15.49
C ARG A 294 7.87 1.06 15.14
N ILE A 295 6.92 0.95 16.06
CA ILE A 295 5.56 1.47 15.90
C ILE A 295 5.19 2.33 17.10
N THR A 296 4.65 3.52 16.81
CA THR A 296 4.32 4.52 17.84
C THR A 296 3.05 5.28 17.52
N GLY A 297 2.22 5.52 18.54
CA GLY A 297 1.02 6.36 18.39
C GLY A 297 -0.09 5.74 17.54
N SER A 298 -0.06 4.43 17.31
CA SER A 298 -1.01 3.72 16.45
C SER A 298 -2.09 3.02 17.27
N GLU A 299 -3.26 2.81 16.68
CA GLU A 299 -4.23 1.84 17.18
C GLU A 299 -4.13 0.56 16.36
N LEU A 300 -3.96 -0.56 17.04
CA LEU A 300 -3.95 -1.89 16.45
C LEU A 300 -5.07 -2.69 17.10
N LYS A 301 -5.92 -3.30 16.29
CA LYS A 301 -7.05 -4.09 16.73
C LYS A 301 -7.06 -5.43 16.00
N SER A 302 -7.24 -6.52 16.75
CA SER A 302 -7.44 -7.85 16.21
C SER A 302 -8.73 -8.51 16.73
N ASN A 303 -9.32 -9.39 15.92
CA ASN A 303 -10.45 -10.21 16.36
C ASN A 303 -10.00 -11.60 16.84
N GLY A 304 -9.29 -12.37 15.99
CA GLY A 304 -9.01 -13.80 16.20
C GLY A 304 -7.65 -14.13 16.80
N ALA A 305 -6.59 -13.44 16.38
CA ALA A 305 -5.20 -13.73 16.78
C ALA A 305 -4.61 -12.59 17.67
N PRO A 306 -3.36 -12.68 18.12
CA PRO A 306 -2.73 -11.61 18.88
C PRO A 306 -2.70 -10.30 18.09
N CYS A 307 -2.90 -9.19 18.78
CA CYS A 307 -2.79 -7.85 18.17
C CYS A 307 -1.35 -7.59 17.68
N VAL A 308 -0.37 -8.03 18.46
CA VAL A 308 1.06 -7.99 18.11
C VAL A 308 1.68 -9.38 18.30
N HIS A 309 2.36 -9.89 17.28
CA HIS A 309 3.10 -11.14 17.32
C HIS A 309 4.53 -10.93 16.82
N VAL A 310 5.50 -11.09 17.71
CA VAL A 310 6.93 -11.01 17.38
C VAL A 310 7.53 -12.41 17.45
N ARG A 311 7.63 -13.07 16.30
CA ARG A 311 8.22 -14.41 16.18
C ARG A 311 9.74 -14.36 16.18
N ALA A 312 10.31 -13.48 15.37
CA ALA A 312 11.74 -13.23 15.27
C ALA A 312 12.00 -11.77 14.90
N CYS A 313 13.02 -11.16 15.51
CA CYS A 313 13.46 -9.80 15.19
C CYS A 313 14.92 -9.58 15.60
N ASP A 314 15.58 -8.59 14.98
CA ASP A 314 16.75 -7.97 15.59
C ASP A 314 16.27 -7.13 16.77
N HIS A 315 15.35 -6.19 16.51
CA HIS A 315 14.57 -5.56 17.57
C HIS A 315 13.21 -5.05 17.10
N THR A 316 12.25 -5.08 18.01
CA THR A 316 10.92 -4.49 17.83
C THR A 316 10.62 -3.52 18.97
N VAL A 317 10.06 -2.35 18.64
CA VAL A 317 9.56 -1.38 19.63
C VAL A 317 8.11 -1.09 19.33
N VAL A 318 7.25 -1.26 20.34
CA VAL A 318 5.84 -0.88 20.31
C VAL A 318 5.59 0.03 21.49
N SER A 319 5.30 1.31 21.22
CA SER A 319 5.11 2.27 22.31
C SER A 319 4.11 3.38 22.05
N GLY A 320 3.29 3.69 23.06
CA GLY A 320 2.27 4.73 22.92
C GLY A 320 1.13 4.31 22.01
N CYS A 321 0.86 3.00 21.91
CA CYS A 321 -0.19 2.44 21.06
C CYS A 321 -1.40 1.97 21.88
N SER A 322 -2.56 1.93 21.23
CA SER A 322 -3.74 1.18 21.69
C SER A 322 -3.70 -0.21 21.04
N LEU A 323 -3.66 -1.27 21.84
CA LEU A 323 -3.64 -2.67 21.39
C LEU A 323 -4.92 -3.34 21.85
N LEU A 324 -5.84 -3.57 20.92
CA LEU A 324 -7.21 -3.98 21.20
C LEU A 324 -7.46 -5.39 20.67
N ARG A 325 -7.96 -6.26 21.53
CA ARG A 325 -8.44 -7.60 21.17
C ARG A 325 -9.77 -7.86 21.90
N PRO A 326 -10.83 -7.13 21.51
CA PRO A 326 -12.03 -6.97 22.32
C PRO A 326 -13.07 -8.11 22.17
N MET A 327 -12.75 -9.17 21.42
CA MET A 327 -13.71 -10.25 21.16
C MET A 327 -13.73 -11.24 22.33
N GLU A 328 -14.83 -11.28 23.08
CA GLU A 328 -14.93 -12.10 24.30
C GLU A 328 -14.80 -13.60 24.03
N GLU A 329 -15.30 -14.06 22.89
CA GLU A 329 -15.23 -15.45 22.43
C GLU A 329 -13.81 -15.96 22.13
N HIS A 330 -12.83 -15.05 22.00
CA HIS A 330 -11.45 -15.39 21.70
C HIS A 330 -10.55 -15.10 22.91
N LYS A 331 -10.04 -16.15 23.58
CA LYS A 331 -9.27 -16.04 24.85
C LYS A 331 -7.74 -16.20 24.76
N GLY A 332 -7.18 -16.14 23.56
CA GLY A 332 -5.72 -16.12 23.34
C GLY A 332 -5.05 -14.79 23.76
N PRO A 333 -3.71 -14.74 23.77
CA PRO A 333 -2.99 -13.55 24.24
C PRO A 333 -3.20 -12.30 23.37
N GLY A 334 -3.15 -11.12 24.00
CA GLY A 334 -3.14 -9.83 23.30
C GLY A 334 -1.84 -9.59 22.54
N VAL A 335 -0.70 -9.89 23.17
CA VAL A 335 0.64 -9.79 22.58
C VAL A 335 1.41 -11.09 22.81
N ILE A 336 2.11 -11.58 21.78
CA ILE A 336 3.03 -12.73 21.90
C ILE A 336 4.43 -12.31 21.47
N LEU A 337 5.41 -12.57 22.35
CA LEU A 337 6.84 -12.39 22.12
C LEU A 337 7.52 -13.75 22.14
N GLU A 338 8.01 -14.22 20.99
CA GLU A 338 8.63 -15.54 20.86
C GLU A 338 10.14 -15.48 20.68
N GLY A 339 10.66 -14.42 20.05
CA GLY A 339 12.07 -14.33 19.67
C GLY A 339 12.59 -12.90 19.54
N GLY A 340 13.92 -12.77 19.49
CA GLY A 340 14.59 -11.48 19.29
C GLY A 340 14.56 -10.56 20.52
N SER A 341 14.57 -9.25 20.28
CA SER A 341 14.59 -8.24 21.35
C SER A 341 13.42 -7.26 21.24
N THR A 342 12.52 -7.22 22.22
CA THR A 342 11.33 -6.36 22.17
C THR A 342 11.29 -5.35 23.31
N LEU A 343 10.96 -4.10 22.98
CA LEU A 343 10.52 -3.07 23.92
C LEU A 343 9.01 -2.85 23.73
N LEU A 344 8.22 -3.26 24.72
CA LEU A 344 6.78 -3.03 24.76
C LEU A 344 6.50 -2.05 25.92
N GLY A 345 6.26 -0.78 25.62
CA GLY A 345 6.05 0.18 26.71
C GLY A 345 5.09 1.33 26.44
N THR A 346 4.52 1.86 27.52
CA THR A 346 3.55 2.97 27.49
C THR A 346 2.37 2.74 26.54
N ASN A 347 1.89 1.49 26.44
CA ASN A 347 0.72 1.14 25.62
C ASN A 347 -0.54 0.95 26.49
N GLN A 348 -1.71 1.05 25.85
CA GLN A 348 -2.98 0.59 26.42
C GLN A 348 -3.36 -0.74 25.77
N LEU A 349 -3.43 -1.82 26.54
CA LEU A 349 -3.85 -3.15 26.09
C LEU A 349 -5.22 -3.46 26.67
N ASP A 350 -6.18 -3.82 25.81
CA ASP A 350 -7.46 -4.38 26.23
C ASP A 350 -7.67 -5.70 25.48
N CYS A 351 -7.67 -6.83 26.18
CA CYS A 351 -7.78 -8.13 25.56
C CYS A 351 -8.46 -9.16 26.46
N PHE A 352 -9.29 -10.00 25.87
CA PHE A 352 -9.74 -11.22 26.54
C PHE A 352 -8.66 -12.30 26.42
N GLY A 353 -8.03 -12.66 27.55
CA GLY A 353 -6.91 -13.60 27.60
C GLY A 353 -5.66 -12.97 28.22
N GLU A 354 -4.53 -13.67 28.16
CA GLU A 354 -3.26 -13.18 28.69
C GLU A 354 -2.88 -11.84 28.01
N GLY A 355 -2.52 -10.81 28.78
CA GLY A 355 -2.15 -9.51 28.21
C GLY A 355 -0.95 -9.61 27.30
N VAL A 356 0.19 -10.02 27.87
CA VAL A 356 1.44 -10.27 27.16
C VAL A 356 1.95 -11.66 27.50
N LYS A 357 2.25 -12.46 26.48
CA LYS A 357 2.90 -13.77 26.62
C LYS A 357 4.33 -13.73 26.10
N ILE A 358 5.29 -14.11 26.93
CA ILE A 358 6.73 -14.11 26.62
C ILE A 358 7.21 -15.56 26.61
N LEU A 359 7.78 -16.04 25.50
CA LEU A 359 8.21 -17.45 25.35
C LEU A 359 9.74 -17.61 25.43
N ALA A 360 10.18 -18.86 25.57
CA ALA A 360 11.58 -19.26 25.77
C ALA A 360 12.58 -18.88 24.64
N GLY A 361 12.11 -18.50 23.45
CA GLY A 361 12.99 -18.06 22.36
C GLY A 361 13.43 -16.59 22.44
N VAL A 362 12.85 -15.81 23.36
CA VAL A 362 13.15 -14.37 23.49
C VAL A 362 14.58 -14.16 23.97
N ARG A 363 15.35 -13.31 23.25
CA ARG A 363 16.71 -12.91 23.67
C ARG A 363 16.67 -11.82 24.73
N ALA A 364 15.79 -10.83 24.55
CA ALA A 364 15.51 -9.81 25.56
C ALA A 364 14.09 -9.24 25.42
N ALA A 365 13.45 -8.92 26.53
CA ALA A 365 12.17 -8.21 26.51
C ALA A 365 12.10 -7.19 27.65
N VAL A 366 11.61 -6.00 27.34
CA VAL A 366 11.23 -4.99 28.34
C VAL A 366 9.75 -4.70 28.18
N VAL A 367 8.95 -5.07 29.17
CA VAL A 367 7.52 -4.79 29.24
C VAL A 367 7.29 -3.78 30.35
N GLN A 368 7.10 -2.50 29.99
CA GLN A 368 7.09 -1.43 30.99
C GLN A 368 6.07 -0.30 30.77
N GLY A 369 5.48 0.19 31.86
CA GLY A 369 4.61 1.36 31.81
C GLY A 369 3.31 1.17 31.02
N ASN A 370 2.89 -0.07 30.77
CA ASN A 370 1.64 -0.36 30.04
C ASN A 370 0.44 -0.33 30.99
N VAL A 371 -0.73 0.03 30.48
CA VAL A 371 -2.03 -0.18 31.13
C VAL A 371 -2.70 -1.36 30.45
N VAL A 372 -3.04 -2.40 31.21
CA VAL A 372 -3.52 -3.67 30.65
C VAL A 372 -4.83 -4.08 31.30
N ASN A 373 -5.84 -4.38 30.50
CA ASN A 373 -7.08 -5.01 30.92
C ASN A 373 -7.16 -6.44 30.33
N PRO A 374 -6.79 -7.48 31.10
CA PRO A 374 -6.80 -8.86 30.63
C PRO A 374 -8.15 -9.57 30.89
N HIS A 375 -9.16 -8.84 31.40
CA HIS A 375 -10.49 -9.36 31.76
C HIS A 375 -10.44 -10.64 32.61
N GLY A 376 -9.71 -10.58 33.73
CA GLY A 376 -9.58 -11.68 34.70
C GLY A 376 -8.49 -12.71 34.37
N SER A 377 -7.75 -12.52 33.27
CA SER A 377 -6.57 -13.34 32.95
C SER A 377 -5.25 -12.71 33.45
N THR A 378 -4.12 -13.32 33.12
CA THR A 378 -2.79 -12.86 33.54
C THR A 378 -2.38 -11.62 32.74
N MET A 379 -2.00 -10.53 33.43
CA MET A 379 -1.47 -9.32 32.77
C MET A 379 -0.21 -9.61 31.92
N VAL A 380 0.78 -10.29 32.50
CA VAL A 380 2.01 -10.73 31.79
C VAL A 380 2.34 -12.16 32.19
N ALA A 381 2.31 -13.07 31.24
CA ALA A 381 2.74 -14.46 31.38
C ALA A 381 4.18 -14.61 30.87
N ASP A 382 5.14 -14.76 31.79
CA ASP A 382 6.53 -15.01 31.46
C ASP A 382 6.83 -16.53 31.46
N GLU A 383 6.87 -17.10 30.26
CA GLU A 383 7.26 -18.48 29.98
C GLU A 383 8.65 -18.55 29.32
N SER A 384 9.47 -17.51 29.50
CA SER A 384 10.84 -17.48 28.96
C SER A 384 11.75 -18.53 29.61
N GLY A 385 11.39 -19.05 30.78
CA GLY A 385 12.20 -20.02 31.52
C GLY A 385 13.59 -19.49 31.92
N GLY A 386 13.80 -18.17 31.89
CA GLY A 386 15.07 -17.53 32.22
C GLY A 386 16.16 -17.62 31.14
N THR A 387 15.83 -18.10 29.93
CA THR A 387 16.78 -18.17 28.81
C THR A 387 17.09 -16.78 28.24
N GLY A 388 16.12 -15.87 28.31
CA GLY A 388 16.19 -14.48 27.87
C GLY A 388 16.39 -13.46 28.99
N LYS A 389 16.83 -12.25 28.65
CA LYS A 389 16.87 -11.11 29.58
C LYS A 389 15.52 -10.39 29.59
N VAL A 390 14.65 -10.75 30.53
CA VAL A 390 13.29 -10.19 30.63
C VAL A 390 13.19 -9.22 31.81
N GLN A 391 12.63 -8.04 31.58
CA GLN A 391 12.28 -7.06 32.60
C GLN A 391 10.81 -6.66 32.47
N ILE A 392 10.06 -6.81 33.56
CA ILE A 392 8.65 -6.43 33.67
C ILE A 392 8.54 -5.43 34.81
N ALA A 393 8.20 -4.16 34.51
CA ALA A 393 8.20 -3.11 35.53
C ALA A 393 7.18 -2.00 35.25
N GLY A 394 6.50 -1.51 36.30
CA GLY A 394 5.64 -0.33 36.21
C GLY A 394 4.40 -0.48 35.32
N ASN A 395 3.94 -1.72 35.05
CA ASN A 395 2.67 -1.96 34.36
C ASN A 395 1.50 -1.90 35.35
N VAL A 396 0.35 -1.43 34.89
CA VAL A 396 -0.89 -1.31 35.68
C VAL A 396 -1.94 -2.24 35.10
N GLU A 397 -2.46 -3.14 35.93
CA GLU A 397 -3.61 -3.98 35.58
C GLU A 397 -4.91 -3.25 35.94
N LEU A 398 -5.83 -3.11 34.98
CA LEU A 398 -7.19 -2.68 35.23
C LEU A 398 -7.99 -3.89 35.72
N GLY A 399 -8.53 -3.82 36.94
CA GLY A 399 -9.44 -4.85 37.47
C GLY A 399 -10.79 -4.88 36.75
N GLU A 400 -11.69 -5.79 37.14
CA GLU A 400 -13.05 -5.92 36.59
C GLU A 400 -13.89 -4.63 36.82
N GLY A 401 -13.66 -3.63 35.99
CA GLY A 401 -14.37 -2.37 35.98
C GLY A 401 -14.66 -2.03 34.54
N ARG A 402 -15.84 -2.44 34.06
CA ARG A 402 -16.37 -2.05 32.75
C ARG A 402 -16.10 -0.56 32.55
N LEU A 403 -15.36 -0.22 31.49
CA LEU A 403 -15.49 1.09 30.86
C LEU A 403 -16.98 1.26 30.55
N ARG A 404 -17.64 2.15 31.28
CA ARG A 404 -19.07 2.43 31.09
C ARG A 404 -19.23 3.15 29.76
N GLU A 405 -20.08 2.55 28.93
CA GLU A 405 -20.84 3.03 27.75
C GLU A 405 -20.30 4.23 26.96
#